data_AF-A0A6N6PMZ5-F1
#
_entry.id   AF-A0A6N6PMZ5-F1
#
_cell.length_a   1.000
_cell.length_b   1.000
_cell.length_c   1.000
_cell.angle_alpha   90.00
_cell.angle_beta   90.00
_cell.angle_gamma   90.00
#
_symmetry.space_group_name_H-M   'P 1'
#
loop_
_entity.id
_entity.type
_entity.pdbx_description
1 polymer ?
#
loop_
_entity_poly.entity_id
_entity_poly.type
_entity_poly.pdbx_seq_one_letter_code
_entity_poly.pdbx_strand_id
1 'polypeptide(L)'
;MQRFTDLLLQYHDKFEQLGWFGAFAYSFGIVLLQIIGIPLSPAAIGAGGIFGFWKGFVAITLGTNTGAAVNFLIARHLARRTVHRWLGHHEKFRLIDTAVGREGWKIIALLRLCPIPFGFANYAYGLTSIAFWPYLFATFIAIIPANCFFVWLGVSAHQGLAAATGAQHAKHPGEYVFLAVGLVAAFLALRHITKLARAAVAKAETPAEPSGLN
;
A
#
# COMPACT_ATOMS: atom_id res chain seq x y z
N MET A 1 13.29 25.33 20.81
CA MET A 1 13.44 24.72 19.46
C MET A 1 14.66 23.82 19.37
N GLN A 2 15.88 24.30 19.69
CA GLN A 2 17.13 23.49 19.64
C GLN A 2 17.04 22.14 20.38
N ARG A 3 16.52 22.11 21.62
CA ARG A 3 16.36 20.88 22.42
C ARG A 3 15.54 19.76 21.76
N PHE A 4 14.56 20.11 20.91
CA PHE A 4 13.73 19.14 20.21
C PHE A 4 14.46 18.59 18.97
N THR A 5 15.21 19.45 18.30
CA THR A 5 16.07 19.10 17.17
C THR A 5 17.23 18.22 17.62
N ASP A 6 17.86 18.50 18.76
CA ASP A 6 18.91 17.68 19.36
C ASP A 6 18.38 16.30 19.77
N LEU A 7 17.15 16.23 20.29
CA LEU A 7 16.46 14.97 20.58
C LEU A 7 16.24 14.14 19.31
N LEU A 8 15.80 14.75 18.22
CA LEU A 8 15.60 14.05 16.94
C LEU A 8 16.92 13.52 16.36
N LEU A 9 18.00 14.30 16.44
CA LEU A 9 19.34 13.88 16.01
C LEU A 9 19.93 12.77 16.90
N GLN A 10 19.73 12.86 18.22
CA GLN A 10 20.19 11.83 19.17
C GLN A 10 19.39 10.51 19.03
N TYR A 11 18.11 10.58 18.68
CA TYR A 11 17.31 9.39 18.34
C TYR A 11 17.71 8.80 16.97
N HIS A 12 18.11 9.63 16.01
CA HIS A 12 18.66 9.17 14.72
C HIS A 12 19.87 8.26 14.93
N ASP A 13 20.84 8.68 15.75
CA ASP A 13 22.04 7.88 16.08
C ASP A 13 21.70 6.56 16.82
N LYS A 14 20.71 6.56 17.71
CA LYS A 14 20.26 5.36 18.43
C LYS A 14 19.52 4.36 17.53
N PHE A 15 18.74 4.83 16.56
CA PHE A 15 18.03 3.97 15.62
C PHE A 15 18.93 3.46 14.47
N GLU A 16 19.92 4.25 14.03
CA GLU A 16 20.96 3.76 13.11
C GLU A 16 21.77 2.61 13.71
N GLN A 17 22.10 2.67 15.01
CA GLN A 17 22.82 1.60 15.71
C GLN A 17 22.03 0.28 15.80
N LEU A 18 20.69 0.33 15.74
CA LEU A 18 19.85 -0.88 15.66
C LEU A 18 19.84 -1.50 14.25
N GLY A 19 20.29 -0.78 13.23
CA GLY A 19 20.40 -1.25 11.86
C GLY A 19 19.10 -1.90 11.35
N TRP A 20 19.19 -3.16 10.94
CA TRP A 20 18.07 -3.92 10.41
C TRP A 20 17.04 -4.34 11.46
N PHE A 21 17.45 -4.47 12.73
CA PHE A 21 16.52 -4.85 13.80
C PHE A 21 15.48 -3.76 14.05
N GLY A 22 15.91 -2.49 14.04
CA GLY A 22 15.00 -1.34 14.13
C GLY A 22 14.02 -1.28 12.96
N ALA A 23 14.50 -1.55 11.74
CA ALA A 23 13.67 -1.61 10.53
C ALA A 23 12.59 -2.70 10.63
N PHE A 24 12.92 -3.90 11.12
CA PHE A 24 11.95 -4.98 11.30
C PHE A 24 10.94 -4.70 12.41
N ALA A 25 11.38 -4.15 13.54
CA ALA A 25 10.47 -3.73 14.61
C ALA A 25 9.50 -2.63 14.10
N TYR A 26 9.99 -1.72 13.27
CA TYR A 26 9.17 -0.71 12.62
C TYR A 26 8.13 -1.32 11.66
N SER A 27 8.54 -2.29 10.83
CA SER A 27 7.62 -3.06 9.98
C SER A 27 6.51 -3.72 10.79
N PHE A 28 6.82 -4.27 11.96
CA PHE A 28 5.82 -4.87 12.84
C PHE A 28 4.82 -3.82 13.35
N GLY A 29 5.30 -2.64 13.75
CA GLY A 29 4.43 -1.51 14.11
C GLY A 29 3.49 -1.10 12.97
N ILE A 30 4.00 -1.04 11.73
CA ILE A 30 3.19 -0.77 10.53
C ILE A 30 2.06 -1.79 10.36
N VAL A 31 2.35 -3.08 10.57
CA VAL A 31 1.32 -4.14 10.50
C VAL A 31 0.20 -3.85 11.49
N LEU A 32 0.53 -3.51 12.74
CA LEU A 32 -0.47 -3.19 13.77
C LEU A 32 -1.29 -1.95 13.40
N LEU A 33 -0.64 -0.88 12.95
CA LEU A 33 -1.32 0.34 12.50
C LEU A 33 -2.30 0.04 11.35
N GLN A 34 -1.89 -0.81 10.41
CA GLN A 34 -2.71 -1.21 9.27
C GLN A 34 -3.91 -2.07 9.67
N ILE A 35 -3.75 -2.94 10.66
CA ILE A 35 -4.85 -3.75 11.23
C ILE A 35 -5.92 -2.84 11.84
N ILE A 36 -5.50 -1.79 12.56
CA ILE A 36 -6.37 -0.81 13.21
C ILE A 36 -6.96 0.20 12.20
N GLY A 37 -6.43 0.25 10.98
CA GLY A 37 -6.93 1.14 9.91
C GLY A 37 -6.38 2.57 10.00
N ILE A 38 -5.28 2.78 10.71
CA ILE A 38 -4.62 4.08 10.82
C ILE A 38 -3.93 4.42 9.49
N PRO A 39 -3.98 5.69 9.03
CA PRO A 39 -3.25 6.12 7.83
C PRO A 39 -1.75 5.84 7.94
N LEU A 40 -1.20 5.18 6.92
CA LEU A 40 0.20 4.75 6.89
C LEU A 40 1.16 5.80 6.33
N SER A 41 0.65 6.87 5.73
CA SER A 41 1.45 7.94 5.11
C SER A 41 2.46 8.57 6.08
N PRO A 42 2.06 8.94 7.33
CA PRO A 42 3.02 9.45 8.32
C PRO A 42 4.10 8.43 8.68
N ALA A 43 3.75 7.15 8.78
CA ALA A 43 4.70 6.09 9.06
C ALA A 43 5.68 5.86 7.89
N ALA A 44 5.22 5.98 6.64
CA ALA A 44 6.09 5.87 5.47
C ALA A 44 7.11 7.02 5.40
N ILE A 45 6.69 8.25 5.72
CA ILE A 45 7.58 9.42 5.83
C ILE A 45 8.56 9.23 6.99
N GLY A 46 8.08 8.77 8.15
CA GLY A 46 8.92 8.48 9.31
C GLY A 46 9.99 7.43 9.01
N ALA A 47 9.64 6.36 8.28
CA ALA A 47 10.59 5.32 7.89
C ALA A 47 11.78 5.88 7.09
N GLY A 48 11.52 6.80 6.16
CA GLY A 48 12.56 7.46 5.38
C GLY A 48 13.41 8.44 6.20
N GLY A 49 12.78 9.21 7.08
CA GLY A 49 13.51 10.16 7.94
C GLY A 49 14.39 9.49 9.00
N ILE A 50 13.97 8.33 9.53
CA ILE A 50 14.67 7.61 10.60
C ILE A 50 15.75 6.67 10.04
N PHE A 51 15.44 5.90 9.00
CA PHE A 51 16.30 4.82 8.53
C PHE A 51 16.99 5.10 7.19
N GLY A 52 16.74 6.27 6.59
CA GLY A 52 17.17 6.60 5.23
C GLY A 52 16.35 5.87 4.17
N PHE A 53 16.71 6.07 2.89
CA PHE A 53 15.90 5.58 1.77
C PHE A 53 15.81 4.05 1.72
N TRP A 54 16.93 3.34 1.71
CA TRP A 54 16.94 1.89 1.49
C TRP A 54 16.31 1.09 2.62
N LYS A 55 16.78 1.29 3.86
CA LYS A 55 16.23 0.59 5.03
C LYS A 55 14.77 1.01 5.27
N GLY A 56 14.45 2.30 5.12
CA GLY A 56 13.09 2.81 5.24
C GLY A 56 12.14 2.21 4.20
N PHE A 57 12.57 2.11 2.94
CA PHE A 57 11.80 1.49 1.85
C PHE A 57 11.53 0.00 2.08
N VAL A 58 12.54 -0.75 2.51
CA VAL A 58 12.37 -2.17 2.85
C VAL A 58 11.44 -2.33 4.05
N ALA A 59 11.61 -1.53 5.09
CA ALA A 59 10.77 -1.57 6.29
C ALA A 59 9.30 -1.29 5.99
N ILE A 60 9.01 -0.22 5.25
CA ILE A 60 7.63 0.15 4.90
C ILE A 60 7.01 -0.88 3.96
N THR A 61 7.76 -1.40 2.98
CA THR A 61 7.23 -2.36 2.01
C THR A 61 6.94 -3.71 2.65
N LEU A 62 7.84 -4.20 3.53
CA LEU A 62 7.59 -5.42 4.29
C LEU A 62 6.40 -5.26 5.23
N GLY A 63 6.33 -4.15 5.97
CA GLY A 63 5.24 -3.89 6.90
C GLY A 63 3.89 -3.80 6.18
N THR A 64 3.80 -2.97 5.13
CA THR A 64 2.55 -2.75 4.39
C THR A 64 2.07 -3.98 3.63
N ASN A 65 2.98 -4.79 3.08
CA ASN A 65 2.63 -6.04 2.39
C ASN A 65 2.20 -7.14 3.37
N THR A 66 2.91 -7.27 4.51
CA THR A 66 2.57 -8.25 5.55
C THR A 66 1.23 -7.91 6.20
N GLY A 67 0.99 -6.65 6.54
CA GLY A 67 -0.29 -6.26 7.12
C GLY A 67 -1.45 -6.32 6.11
N ALA A 68 -1.19 -6.10 4.82
CA ALA A 68 -2.18 -6.36 3.77
C ALA A 68 -2.56 -7.85 3.73
N ALA A 69 -1.58 -8.75 3.79
CA ALA A 69 -1.82 -10.19 3.87
C ALA A 69 -2.62 -10.57 5.14
N VAL A 70 -2.25 -10.01 6.30
CA VAL A 70 -2.93 -10.28 7.57
C VAL A 70 -4.39 -9.80 7.54
N ASN A 71 -4.65 -8.55 7.15
CA ASN A 71 -6.02 -8.01 7.05
C ASN A 71 -6.88 -8.87 6.11
N PHE A 72 -6.31 -9.24 4.97
CA PHE A 72 -6.98 -10.09 3.99
C PHE A 72 -7.33 -11.47 4.59
N LEU A 73 -6.41 -12.12 5.28
CA LEU A 73 -6.61 -13.44 5.89
C LEU A 73 -7.60 -13.38 7.07
N ILE A 74 -7.53 -12.34 7.89
CA ILE A 74 -8.50 -12.09 8.96
C ILE A 74 -9.91 -11.99 8.34
N ALA A 75 -10.09 -11.17 7.31
CA ALA A 75 -11.39 -11.06 6.64
C ALA A 75 -11.84 -12.39 6.01
N ARG A 76 -10.92 -13.11 5.34
CA ARG A 76 -11.20 -14.39 4.68
C ARG A 76 -11.69 -15.46 5.65
N HIS A 77 -11.03 -15.60 6.79
CA HIS A 77 -11.26 -16.73 7.69
C HIS A 77 -12.26 -16.41 8.80
N LEU A 78 -12.25 -15.18 9.34
CA LEU A 78 -13.09 -14.81 10.47
C LEU A 78 -14.39 -14.12 10.03
N ALA A 79 -14.33 -13.23 9.03
CA ALA A 79 -15.47 -12.38 8.69
C ALA A 79 -16.31 -12.90 7.51
N ARG A 80 -15.69 -13.58 6.54
CA ARG A 80 -16.37 -13.99 5.28
C ARG A 80 -17.60 -14.86 5.51
N ARG A 81 -17.54 -15.83 6.43
CA ARG A 81 -18.69 -16.71 6.74
C ARG A 81 -19.87 -15.91 7.31
N THR A 82 -19.61 -15.00 8.24
CA THR A 82 -20.63 -14.14 8.87
C THR A 82 -21.24 -13.19 7.84
N VAL A 83 -20.38 -12.51 7.06
CA VAL A 83 -20.79 -11.61 5.98
C VAL A 83 -21.62 -12.35 4.93
N HIS A 84 -21.24 -13.56 4.53
CA HIS A 84 -22.00 -14.32 3.54
C HIS A 84 -23.36 -14.79 4.08
N ARG A 85 -23.48 -15.10 5.37
CA ARG A 85 -24.79 -15.39 5.98
C ARG A 85 -25.71 -14.17 6.02
N TRP A 86 -25.16 -12.99 6.27
CA TRP A 86 -25.94 -11.75 6.40
C TRP A 86 -26.29 -11.14 5.04
N LEU A 87 -25.31 -11.07 4.14
CA LEU A 87 -25.40 -10.36 2.86
C LEU A 87 -25.53 -11.29 1.65
N GLY A 88 -25.38 -12.61 1.82
CA GLY A 88 -25.50 -13.58 0.71
C GLY A 88 -26.88 -13.62 0.07
N HIS A 89 -27.91 -13.17 0.78
CA HIS A 89 -29.27 -13.03 0.25
C HIS A 89 -29.46 -11.76 -0.62
N HIS A 90 -28.52 -10.80 -0.57
CA HIS A 90 -28.57 -9.61 -1.42
C HIS A 90 -27.97 -9.89 -2.80
N GLU A 91 -28.80 -9.72 -3.83
CA GLU A 91 -28.43 -9.93 -5.23
C GLU A 91 -27.19 -9.11 -5.65
N LYS A 92 -27.10 -7.84 -5.21
CA LYS A 92 -25.95 -6.97 -5.44
C LYS A 92 -24.64 -7.55 -4.89
N PHE A 93 -24.67 -8.16 -3.70
CA PHE A 93 -23.47 -8.77 -3.11
C PHE A 93 -23.03 -10.01 -3.89
N ARG A 94 -23.99 -10.85 -4.32
CA ARG A 94 -23.69 -12.05 -5.15
C ARG A 94 -23.13 -11.69 -6.52
N LEU A 95 -23.67 -10.65 -7.17
CA LEU A 95 -23.16 -10.14 -8.44
C LEU A 95 -21.72 -9.63 -8.31
N ILE A 96 -21.43 -8.85 -7.25
CA ILE A 96 -20.08 -8.39 -6.95
C ILE A 96 -19.16 -9.57 -6.68
N ASP A 97 -19.51 -10.50 -5.79
CA ASP A 97 -18.64 -11.63 -5.45
C ASP A 97 -18.34 -12.54 -6.66
N THR A 98 -19.32 -12.71 -7.56
CA THR A 98 -19.14 -13.50 -8.79
C THR A 98 -18.26 -12.78 -9.81
N ALA A 99 -18.47 -11.48 -10.02
CA ALA A 99 -17.65 -10.65 -10.89
C ALA A 99 -16.19 -10.58 -10.39
N VAL A 100 -16.02 -10.51 -9.07
CA VAL A 100 -14.72 -10.53 -8.39
C VAL A 100 -14.01 -11.86 -8.57
N GLY A 101 -14.71 -12.99 -8.57
CA GLY A 101 -14.11 -14.31 -8.77
C GLY A 101 -13.53 -14.49 -10.18
N ARG A 102 -14.19 -13.89 -11.20
CA ARG A 102 -13.76 -13.99 -12.60
C ARG A 102 -12.71 -12.95 -12.99
N GLU A 103 -12.79 -11.72 -12.47
CA GLU A 103 -11.91 -10.61 -12.84
C GLU A 103 -11.28 -9.89 -11.62
N GLY A 104 -10.85 -10.66 -10.62
CA GLY A 104 -10.44 -10.14 -9.30
C GLY A 104 -9.39 -9.02 -9.32
N TRP A 105 -8.44 -9.06 -10.26
CA TRP A 105 -7.42 -8.01 -10.38
C TRP A 105 -7.99 -6.67 -10.89
N LYS A 106 -9.05 -6.68 -11.71
CA LYS A 106 -9.73 -5.46 -12.19
C LYS A 106 -10.56 -4.81 -11.09
N ILE A 107 -11.16 -5.62 -10.23
CA ILE A 107 -11.93 -5.09 -9.08
C ILE A 107 -10.98 -4.61 -7.98
N ILE A 108 -9.81 -5.21 -7.81
CA ILE A 108 -8.73 -4.62 -6.99
C ILE A 108 -8.37 -3.23 -7.49
N ALA A 109 -8.11 -3.10 -8.79
CA ALA A 109 -7.81 -1.81 -9.42
C ALA A 109 -8.92 -0.76 -9.18
N LEU A 110 -10.18 -1.13 -9.39
CA LEU A 110 -11.33 -0.24 -9.18
C LEU A 110 -11.51 0.18 -7.72
N LEU A 111 -11.39 -0.78 -6.78
CA LEU A 111 -11.53 -0.48 -5.35
C LEU A 111 -10.38 0.38 -4.81
N ARG A 112 -9.20 0.36 -5.44
CA ARG A 112 -8.11 1.28 -5.12
C ARG A 112 -8.31 2.71 -5.61
N LEU A 113 -9.24 2.92 -6.57
CA LEU A 113 -9.66 4.27 -6.96
C LEU A 113 -10.67 4.86 -5.98
N CYS A 114 -11.30 4.02 -5.15
CA CYS A 114 -12.15 4.49 -4.07
C CYS A 114 -11.26 5.06 -2.95
N PRO A 115 -11.59 6.24 -2.38
CA PRO A 115 -10.82 6.86 -1.29
C PRO A 115 -11.02 6.14 0.06
N ILE A 116 -10.97 4.81 0.06
CA ILE A 116 -11.09 3.97 1.25
C ILE A 116 -9.69 3.84 1.85
N PRO A 117 -9.51 3.97 3.18
CA PRO A 117 -8.21 3.78 3.80
C PRO A 117 -7.65 2.39 3.51
N PHE A 118 -6.35 2.31 3.26
CA PHE A 118 -5.68 1.11 2.75
C PHE A 118 -5.96 -0.16 3.58
N GLY A 119 -6.02 -0.03 4.91
CA GLY A 119 -6.36 -1.15 5.80
C GLY A 119 -7.75 -1.73 5.56
N PHE A 120 -8.78 -0.88 5.40
CA PHE A 120 -10.16 -1.30 5.14
C PHE A 120 -10.33 -1.91 3.75
N ALA A 121 -9.65 -1.35 2.74
CA ALA A 121 -9.66 -1.94 1.40
C ALA A 121 -9.15 -3.40 1.43
N ASN A 122 -8.09 -3.67 2.20
CA ASN A 122 -7.54 -5.03 2.35
C ASN A 122 -8.52 -6.02 3.02
N TYR A 123 -9.28 -5.57 4.01
CA TYR A 123 -10.36 -6.37 4.58
C TYR A 123 -11.48 -6.63 3.55
N ALA A 124 -11.89 -5.61 2.78
CA ALA A 124 -12.90 -5.77 1.75
C ALA A 124 -12.50 -6.82 0.71
N TYR A 125 -11.24 -6.82 0.26
CA TYR A 125 -10.74 -7.86 -0.65
C TYR A 125 -10.79 -9.26 -0.02
N GLY A 126 -10.49 -9.41 1.28
CA GLY A 126 -10.54 -10.70 1.97
C GLY A 126 -11.96 -11.28 2.10
N LEU A 127 -12.99 -10.42 2.08
CA LEU A 127 -14.39 -10.84 2.10
C LEU A 127 -14.88 -11.40 0.75
N THR A 128 -14.16 -11.10 -0.33
CA THR A 128 -14.51 -11.53 -1.68
C THR A 128 -13.89 -12.88 -2.07
N SER A 129 -14.26 -13.38 -3.24
CA SER A 129 -13.76 -14.62 -3.85
C SER A 129 -12.35 -14.55 -4.45
N ILE A 130 -11.62 -13.44 -4.33
CA ILE A 130 -10.26 -13.28 -4.89
C ILE A 130 -9.27 -14.29 -4.30
N ALA A 131 -8.40 -14.86 -5.14
CA ALA A 131 -7.28 -15.69 -4.69
C ALA A 131 -6.20 -14.86 -3.98
N PHE A 132 -5.64 -15.40 -2.89
CA PHE A 132 -4.68 -14.69 -2.03
C PHE A 132 -3.42 -14.24 -2.78
N TRP A 133 -2.79 -15.14 -3.54
CA TRP A 133 -1.53 -14.85 -4.22
C TRP A 133 -1.66 -13.77 -5.31
N PRO A 134 -2.63 -13.84 -6.24
CA PRO A 134 -2.86 -12.74 -7.19
C PRO A 134 -3.11 -11.39 -6.51
N TYR A 135 -3.88 -11.38 -5.42
CA TYR A 135 -4.11 -10.18 -4.62
C TYR A 135 -2.81 -9.63 -4.02
N LEU A 136 -2.00 -10.49 -3.39
CA LEU A 136 -0.78 -10.08 -2.69
C LEU A 136 0.26 -9.54 -3.68
N PHE A 137 0.49 -10.22 -4.80
CA PHE A 137 1.44 -9.76 -5.82
C PHE A 137 0.99 -8.45 -6.49
N ALA A 138 -0.29 -8.34 -6.86
CA ALA A 138 -0.82 -7.11 -7.40
C ALA A 138 -0.69 -5.96 -6.38
N THR A 139 -0.94 -6.25 -5.10
CA THR A 139 -0.82 -5.29 -4.01
C THR A 139 0.60 -4.79 -3.83
N PHE A 140 1.55 -5.73 -3.77
CA PHE A 140 2.97 -5.47 -3.65
C PHE A 140 3.47 -4.56 -4.78
N ILE A 141 3.20 -4.93 -6.03
CA ILE A 141 3.67 -4.14 -7.19
C ILE A 141 3.08 -2.74 -7.18
N ALA A 142 1.79 -2.60 -6.86
CA ALA A 142 1.12 -1.31 -6.92
C ALA A 142 1.44 -0.38 -5.73
N ILE A 143 1.97 -0.88 -4.60
CA ILE A 143 2.34 -0.04 -3.46
C ILE A 143 3.80 0.44 -3.49
N ILE A 144 4.70 -0.30 -4.16
CA ILE A 144 6.12 0.09 -4.35
C ILE A 144 6.28 1.58 -4.69
N PRO A 145 5.56 2.13 -5.67
CA PRO A 145 5.83 3.49 -6.10
C PRO A 145 5.40 4.54 -5.08
N ALA A 146 4.28 4.30 -4.39
CA ALA A 146 3.80 5.15 -3.31
C ALA A 146 4.79 5.11 -2.13
N ASN A 147 5.26 3.92 -1.75
CA ASN A 147 6.26 3.75 -0.70
C ASN A 147 7.57 4.48 -1.02
N CYS A 148 8.08 4.37 -2.27
CA CYS A 148 9.25 5.12 -2.71
C CYS A 148 9.07 6.63 -2.52
N PHE A 149 7.92 7.17 -2.95
CA PHE A 149 7.63 8.60 -2.85
C PHE A 149 7.61 9.09 -1.40
N PHE A 150 6.87 8.40 -0.52
CA PHE A 150 6.77 8.82 0.89
C PHE A 150 8.08 8.67 1.66
N VAL A 151 8.82 7.60 1.41
CA VAL A 151 10.14 7.40 2.03
C VAL A 151 11.10 8.50 1.59
N TRP A 152 11.12 8.84 0.30
CA TRP A 152 11.94 9.95 -0.18
C TRP A 152 11.53 11.30 0.40
N LEU A 153 10.22 11.55 0.56
CA LEU A 153 9.75 12.74 1.28
C LEU A 153 10.30 12.79 2.70
N GLY A 154 10.33 11.65 3.40
CA GLY A 154 10.94 11.52 4.72
C GLY A 154 12.42 11.85 4.75
N VAL A 155 13.19 11.28 3.83
CA VAL A 155 14.63 11.55 3.67
C VAL A 155 14.87 13.02 3.38
N SER A 156 14.12 13.60 2.44
CA SER A 156 14.24 15.00 2.03
C SER A 156 13.87 15.96 3.15
N ALA A 157 12.82 15.64 3.91
CA ALA A 157 12.41 16.43 5.07
C ALA A 157 13.48 16.41 6.17
N HIS A 158 14.06 15.24 6.45
CA HIS A 158 15.17 15.10 7.40
C HIS A 158 16.41 15.90 6.96
N GLN A 159 16.79 15.80 5.68
CA GLN A 159 17.91 16.55 5.11
C GLN A 159 17.69 18.07 5.11
N GLY A 160 16.47 18.54 4.82
CA GLY A 160 16.13 19.96 4.89
C GLY A 160 16.23 20.52 6.30
N LEU A 161 15.83 19.73 7.31
CA LEU A 161 15.97 20.10 8.72
C LEU A 161 17.44 20.10 9.17
N ALA A 162 18.25 19.15 8.69
CA ALA A 162 19.69 19.08 8.94
C ALA A 162 20.46 20.23 8.28
N ALA A 163 20.08 20.64 7.06
CA ALA A 163 20.69 21.78 6.37
C ALA A 163 20.40 23.11 7.10
N ALA A 164 19.22 23.26 7.69
CA ALA A 164 18.87 24.40 8.52
C ALA A 164 19.67 24.48 9.84
N THR A 165 20.35 23.39 10.23
CA THR A 165 21.19 23.30 11.43
C THR A 165 22.70 23.22 11.12
N GLY A 166 23.08 23.32 9.84
CA GLY A 166 24.49 23.35 9.41
C GLY A 166 25.15 21.98 9.21
N ALA A 167 24.43 20.88 9.36
CA ALA A 167 24.94 19.53 9.11
C ALA A 167 24.90 19.21 7.60
N GLN A 168 26.07 19.01 6.97
CA GLN A 168 26.16 18.56 5.58
C GLN A 168 26.06 17.04 5.52
N HIS A 169 24.93 16.54 5.01
CA HIS A 169 24.80 15.13 4.59
C HIS A 169 25.12 15.00 3.11
N ALA A 170 25.98 14.04 2.76
CA ALA A 170 26.36 13.75 1.39
C ALA A 170 25.13 13.24 0.60
N LYS A 171 24.73 13.97 -0.45
CA LYS A 171 23.66 13.57 -1.37
C LYS A 171 24.13 12.37 -2.18
N HIS A 172 23.47 11.22 -2.06
CA HIS A 172 23.79 10.07 -2.90
C HIS A 172 22.99 10.14 -4.23
N PRO A 173 23.63 10.27 -5.41
CA PRO A 173 22.93 10.46 -6.69
C PRO A 173 21.94 9.35 -7.05
N GLY A 174 22.17 8.14 -6.52
CA GLY A 174 21.30 6.97 -6.74
C GLY A 174 19.88 7.12 -6.20
N GLU A 175 19.66 7.99 -5.20
CA GLU A 175 18.34 8.23 -4.62
C GLU A 175 17.39 8.87 -5.64
N TYR A 176 17.86 9.88 -6.39
CA TYR A 176 17.05 10.57 -7.39
C TYR A 176 16.73 9.68 -8.60
N VAL A 177 17.67 8.83 -9.01
CA VAL A 177 17.47 7.88 -10.12
C VAL A 177 16.42 6.85 -9.74
N PHE A 178 16.50 6.27 -8.54
CA PHE A 178 15.53 5.28 -8.09
C PHE A 178 14.14 5.87 -7.87
N LEU A 179 14.07 7.13 -7.44
CA LEU A 179 12.83 7.87 -7.30
C LEU A 179 12.21 8.19 -8.67
N ALA A 180 13.01 8.63 -9.64
CA ALA A 180 12.55 8.83 -11.01
C ALA A 180 12.01 7.52 -11.60
N VAL A 181 12.74 6.41 -11.42
CA VAL A 181 12.29 5.06 -11.82
C VAL A 181 11.02 4.66 -11.07
N GLY A 182 10.95 4.91 -9.77
CA GLY A 182 9.80 4.62 -8.92
C GLY A 182 8.56 5.41 -9.34
N LEU A 183 8.68 6.71 -9.60
CA LEU A 183 7.59 7.57 -10.10
C LEU A 183 7.14 7.17 -11.50
N VAL A 184 8.07 6.85 -12.39
CA VAL A 184 7.73 6.34 -13.73
C VAL A 184 7.01 5.00 -13.60
N ALA A 185 7.48 4.08 -12.76
CA ALA A 185 6.78 2.83 -12.47
C ALA A 185 5.41 3.08 -11.83
N ALA A 186 5.27 4.07 -10.94
CA ALA A 186 4.00 4.52 -10.36
C ALA A 186 3.01 4.93 -11.44
N PHE A 187 3.47 5.82 -12.31
CA PHE A 187 2.66 6.43 -13.33
C PHE A 187 2.25 5.40 -14.38
N LEU A 188 3.18 4.52 -14.77
CA LEU A 188 2.90 3.42 -15.68
C LEU A 188 1.93 2.41 -15.05
N ALA A 189 2.14 2.00 -13.80
CA ALA A 189 1.25 1.10 -13.08
C ALA A 189 -0.15 1.71 -12.93
N LEU A 190 -0.25 2.97 -12.49
CA LEU A 190 -1.50 3.70 -12.36
C LEU A 190 -2.21 3.83 -13.71
N ARG A 191 -1.48 4.15 -14.79
CA ARG A 191 -2.03 4.25 -16.14
C ARG A 191 -2.49 2.88 -16.66
N HIS A 192 -1.76 1.80 -16.37
CA HIS A 192 -2.17 0.44 -16.70
C HIS A 192 -3.43 0.06 -15.94
N ILE A 193 -3.44 0.23 -14.62
CA ILE A 193 -4.59 0.01 -13.74
C ILE A 193 -5.81 0.81 -14.23
N THR A 194 -5.62 2.08 -14.61
CA THR A 194 -6.69 2.95 -15.13
C THR A 194 -7.20 2.47 -16.49
N LYS A 195 -6.32 2.12 -17.42
CA LYS A 195 -6.72 1.55 -18.72
C LYS A 195 -7.51 0.26 -18.53
N LEU A 196 -7.04 -0.60 -17.63
CA LEU A 196 -7.62 -1.90 -17.39
C LEU A 196 -8.96 -1.79 -16.64
N ALA A 197 -9.08 -0.86 -15.69
CA ALA A 197 -10.34 -0.51 -15.05
C ALA A 197 -11.36 0.02 -16.06
N ARG A 198 -10.96 0.93 -16.96
CA ARG A 198 -11.82 1.43 -18.04
C ARG A 198 -12.26 0.33 -19.00
N ALA A 199 -11.35 -0.57 -19.38
CA ALA A 199 -11.67 -1.70 -20.24
C ALA A 199 -12.61 -2.72 -19.55
N ALA A 200 -12.51 -2.88 -18.23
CA ALA A 200 -13.43 -3.70 -17.43
C ALA A 200 -14.85 -3.14 -17.45
N VAL A 201 -14.97 -1.83 -17.19
CA VAL A 201 -16.26 -1.12 -17.17
C VAL A 201 -16.93 -1.17 -18.53
N ALA A 202 -16.20 -0.87 -19.61
CA ALA A 202 -16.73 -0.93 -20.98
C ALA A 202 -17.25 -2.31 -21.38
N LYS A 203 -16.63 -3.39 -20.89
CA LYS A 203 -17.06 -4.77 -21.15
C LYS A 203 -18.24 -5.21 -20.28
N ALA A 204 -18.46 -4.57 -19.14
CA ALA A 204 -19.62 -4.82 -18.28
C ALA A 204 -20.87 -4.05 -18.73
N GLU A 205 -20.70 -2.94 -19.45
CA GLU A 205 -21.80 -2.12 -20.00
C GLU A 205 -22.34 -2.63 -21.34
N THR A 206 -21.70 -3.61 -21.99
CA THR A 206 -22.21 -4.21 -23.23
C THR A 206 -23.32 -5.21 -22.89
N PRO A 207 -24.59 -4.96 -23.27
CA PRO A 207 -25.68 -5.90 -23.00
C PRO A 207 -25.39 -7.23 -23.70
N ALA A 208 -25.68 -8.35 -23.02
CA ALA A 208 -25.67 -9.65 -23.67
C ALA A 208 -26.58 -9.60 -24.90
N GLU A 209 -26.00 -9.83 -26.07
CA GLU A 209 -26.71 -9.98 -27.32
C GLU A 209 -27.77 -11.07 -27.12
N PRO A 210 -29.08 -10.81 -27.37
CA PRO A 210 -30.09 -11.82 -27.19
C PRO A 210 -29.75 -12.97 -28.14
N SER A 211 -29.41 -14.12 -27.56
CA SER A 211 -29.15 -15.35 -28.30
C SER A 211 -30.33 -15.58 -29.24
N GLY A 212 -30.09 -15.48 -30.54
CA GLY A 212 -31.09 -15.69 -31.57
C GLY A 212 -31.81 -17.01 -31.32
N LEU A 213 -33.10 -16.90 -31.02
CA LEU A 213 -34.05 -17.99 -31.17
C LEU A 213 -34.16 -18.29 -32.66
N ASN A 214 -33.48 -19.35 -33.09
CA ASN A 214 -33.88 -20.18 -34.21
C ASN A 214 -34.13 -21.59 -33.67
#